data_AF-A0A0R1KFZ9-F1
#
_entry.id   AF-A0A0R1KFZ9-F1
#
_cell.length_a   1.000
_cell.length_b   1.000
_cell.length_c   1.000
_cell.angle_alpha   90.00
_cell.angle_beta   90.00
_cell.angle_gamma   90.00
#
_symmetry.space_group_name_H-M   'P 1'
#
loop_
_entity.id
_entity.type
_entity.pdbx_description
1 polymer ?
#
loop_
_entity_poly.entity_id
_entity_poly.type
_entity_poly.pdbx_seq_one_letter_code
_entity_poly.pdbx_strand_id
1 'polypeptide(L)'
;MTYRDVFVEYFKTMNLIERGEALTYENYSRLADNYVYNIKNFIKLGNSYISKYNLEDSKMYDSLNNYFVALIDALNYLDYENNVVNKLQVARARSVIRDREMDFMNEVHSYIR
;
A
#
# COMPACT_ATOMS: atom_id res chain seq x y z
N MET A 1 1.70 14.48 5.00
CA MET A 1 2.14 13.28 4.26
C MET A 1 1.01 12.27 4.36
N THR A 2 0.28 12.10 3.26
CA THR A 2 -0.82 11.14 3.13
C THR A 2 -0.25 9.74 2.84
N TYR A 3 -0.98 8.66 3.13
CA TYR A 3 -0.51 7.28 2.82
C TYR A 3 -0.23 7.08 1.32
N ARG A 4 -0.94 7.83 0.47
CA ARG A 4 -0.65 7.96 -0.96
C ARG A 4 0.78 8.44 -1.24
N ASP A 5 1.31 9.36 -0.43
CA ASP A 5 2.68 9.85 -0.60
C ASP A 5 3.70 8.74 -0.34
N VAL A 6 3.45 7.87 0.64
CA VAL A 6 4.31 6.71 0.96
C VAL A 6 4.30 5.69 -0.18
N PHE A 7 3.13 5.43 -0.77
CA PHE A 7 3.00 4.54 -1.94
C PHE A 7 3.66 5.11 -3.18
N VAL A 8 3.50 6.41 -3.42
CA VAL A 8 4.11 7.10 -4.56
C VAL A 8 5.63 7.14 -4.41
N GLU A 9 6.13 7.40 -3.20
CA GLU A 9 7.56 7.34 -2.85
C GLU A 9 8.15 5.94 -3.07
N TYR A 10 7.42 4.90 -2.66
CA TYR A 10 7.81 3.50 -2.88
C TYR A 10 8.05 3.22 -4.37
N PHE A 11 7.05 3.49 -5.22
CA PHE A 11 7.18 3.24 -6.66
C PHE A 11 8.14 4.19 -7.38
N LYS A 12 8.30 5.44 -6.91
CA LYS A 12 9.33 6.34 -7.44
C LYS A 12 10.72 5.79 -7.19
N THR A 13 10.98 5.33 -5.98
CA THR A 13 12.28 4.78 -5.59
C THR A 13 12.59 3.48 -6.37
N MET A 14 11.59 2.63 -6.61
CA MET A 14 11.74 1.47 -7.52
C MET A 14 12.18 1.89 -8.94
N ASN A 15 11.58 2.93 -9.50
CA ASN A 15 11.95 3.41 -10.84
C ASN A 15 13.37 4.01 -10.90
N LEU A 16 13.86 4.60 -9.79
CA LEU A 16 15.23 5.12 -9.71
C LEU A 16 16.27 3.99 -9.62
N ILE A 17 15.96 2.92 -8.89
CA ILE A 17 16.79 1.71 -8.80
C ILE A 17 16.91 1.04 -10.19
N GLU A 18 15.80 0.93 -10.93
CA GLU A 18 15.80 0.35 -12.28
C GLU A 18 16.64 1.13 -13.31
N ARG A 19 16.81 2.45 -13.11
CA ARG A 19 17.63 3.30 -14.00
C ARG A 19 19.14 3.22 -13.70
N GLY A 20 19.53 2.47 -12.66
CA GLY A 20 20.91 2.45 -12.17
C GLY A 20 21.31 3.75 -11.46
N GLU A 21 20.33 4.59 -11.09
CA GLU A 21 20.54 5.89 -10.44
C GLU A 21 20.63 5.77 -8.90
N ALA A 22 20.33 4.60 -8.34
CA ALA A 22 20.48 4.26 -6.93
C ALA A 22 21.51 3.13 -6.74
N LEU A 23 22.36 3.24 -5.72
CA LEU A 23 23.42 2.28 -5.42
C LEU A 23 22.84 0.88 -5.25
N THR A 24 23.37 -0.05 -6.05
CA THR A 24 23.00 -1.45 -6.24
C THR A 24 23.13 -2.36 -4.99
N TYR A 25 23.05 -1.81 -3.77
CA TYR A 25 23.00 -2.56 -2.51
C TYR A 25 21.87 -2.13 -1.56
N GLU A 26 21.11 -1.05 -1.83
CA GLU A 26 19.88 -0.70 -1.08
C GLU A 26 18.61 -1.45 -1.59
N ASN A 27 18.79 -2.54 -2.35
CA ASN A 27 18.10 -2.79 -3.63
C ASN A 27 16.60 -3.07 -3.70
N TYR A 28 16.01 -3.95 -2.90
CA TYR A 28 14.55 -4.20 -2.99
C TYR A 28 14.03 -4.72 -1.66
N SER A 29 14.84 -5.50 -0.94
CA SER A 29 14.56 -5.94 0.43
C SER A 29 14.30 -4.76 1.37
N ARG A 30 15.21 -3.78 1.45
CA ARG A 30 15.05 -2.60 2.31
C ARG A 30 13.84 -1.74 1.91
N LEU A 31 13.57 -1.68 0.60
CA LEU A 31 12.38 -1.01 0.10
C LEU A 31 11.12 -1.72 0.59
N ALA A 32 11.04 -3.04 0.41
CA ALA A 32 9.93 -3.86 0.85
C ALA A 32 9.76 -3.86 2.37
N ASP A 33 10.85 -3.87 3.14
CA ASP A 33 10.84 -3.74 4.59
C ASP A 33 10.21 -2.41 5.02
N ASN A 34 10.60 -1.30 4.38
CA ASN A 34 10.00 0.01 4.61
C ASN A 34 8.51 0.03 4.24
N TYR A 35 8.14 -0.61 3.15
CA TYR A 35 6.75 -0.73 2.72
C TYR A 35 5.90 -1.55 3.71
N VAL A 36 6.39 -2.71 4.14
CA VAL A 36 5.76 -3.54 5.18
C VAL A 36 5.62 -2.75 6.48
N TYR A 37 6.66 -2.02 6.89
CA TYR A 37 6.62 -1.18 8.09
C TYR A 37 5.51 -0.12 8.01
N ASN A 38 5.39 0.54 6.86
CA ASN A 38 4.36 1.55 6.64
C ASN A 38 2.94 0.96 6.61
N ILE A 39 2.75 -0.21 6.00
CA ILE A 39 1.46 -0.94 6.04
C ILE A 39 1.09 -1.29 7.48
N LYS A 40 2.01 -1.84 8.27
CA LYS A 40 1.75 -2.19 9.67
C LYS A 40 1.31 -0.98 10.50
N ASN A 41 1.99 0.15 10.33
CA ASN A 41 1.60 1.40 10.99
C ASN A 41 0.22 1.88 10.53
N PHE A 42 -0.09 1.73 9.24
CA PHE A 42 -1.40 2.09 8.71
C PHE A 42 -2.52 1.24 9.28
N ILE A 43 -2.34 -0.08 9.32
CA ILE A 43 -3.30 -1.02 9.91
C ILE A 43 -3.57 -0.64 11.36
N LYS A 44 -2.52 -0.36 12.13
CA LYS A 44 -2.65 0.07 13.53
C LYS A 44 -3.47 1.35 13.67
N LEU A 45 -3.20 2.35 12.82
CA LEU A 45 -3.92 3.62 12.85
C LEU A 45 -5.38 3.46 12.42
N GLY A 46 -5.63 2.72 11.34
CA GLY A 46 -6.97 2.42 10.85
C GLY A 46 -7.81 1.68 11.88
N ASN A 47 -7.28 0.59 12.46
CA ASN A 47 -7.99 -0.17 13.48
C ASN A 47 -8.23 0.66 14.76
N SER A 48 -7.28 1.50 15.16
CA SER A 48 -7.47 2.44 16.29
C SER A 48 -8.64 3.40 16.03
N TYR A 49 -8.77 3.91 14.80
CA TYR A 49 -9.90 4.76 14.42
C TYR A 49 -11.21 3.97 14.45
N ILE A 50 -11.25 2.79 13.81
CA ILE A 50 -12.44 1.94 13.77
C ILE A 50 -12.95 1.65 15.19
N SER A 51 -12.08 1.23 16.10
CA SER A 51 -12.49 0.95 17.48
C SER A 51 -12.83 2.18 18.30
N LYS A 52 -12.17 3.32 18.06
CA LYS A 52 -12.53 4.57 18.74
C LYS A 52 -13.97 5.00 18.43
N TYR A 53 -14.46 4.69 17.23
CA TYR A 53 -15.78 5.11 16.75
C TYR A 53 -16.78 3.95 16.68
N ASN A 54 -16.45 2.77 17.19
CA ASN A 54 -17.27 1.54 17.17
C ASN A 54 -17.77 1.18 15.75
N LEU A 55 -16.85 1.20 14.78
CA LEU A 55 -17.15 0.97 13.36
C LEU A 55 -16.84 -0.46 12.90
N GLU A 56 -16.62 -1.41 13.80
CA GLU A 56 -16.17 -2.78 13.48
C GLU A 56 -17.13 -3.53 12.54
N ASP A 57 -18.43 -3.31 12.66
CA ASP A 57 -19.45 -3.95 11.82
C ASP A 57 -19.88 -3.06 10.62
N SER A 58 -19.08 -2.06 10.28
CA SER A 58 -19.40 -1.10 9.24
C SER A 58 -18.83 -1.46 7.87
N LYS A 59 -19.50 -0.99 6.81
CA LYS A 59 -18.94 -1.04 5.44
C LYS A 59 -17.62 -0.28 5.31
N MET A 60 -17.41 0.74 6.16
CA MET A 60 -16.14 1.45 6.24
C MET A 60 -15.02 0.53 6.74
N TYR A 61 -15.29 -0.34 7.71
CA TYR A 61 -14.33 -1.35 8.16
C TYR A 61 -14.02 -2.38 7.06
N ASP A 62 -15.05 -2.91 6.42
CA ASP A 62 -14.89 -3.90 5.33
C ASP A 62 -14.06 -3.32 4.16
N SER A 63 -14.37 -2.10 3.74
CA SER A 63 -13.64 -1.43 2.66
C SER A 63 -12.19 -1.09 3.05
N LEU A 64 -11.95 -0.67 4.29
CA LEU A 64 -10.61 -0.45 4.82
C LEU A 64 -9.79 -1.75 4.87
N ASN A 65 -10.41 -2.85 5.29
CA ASN A 65 -9.76 -4.15 5.34
C ASN A 65 -9.41 -4.66 3.92
N ASN A 66 -10.34 -4.52 2.97
CA ASN A 66 -10.09 -4.82 1.56
C ASN A 66 -8.94 -3.98 0.97
N TYR A 67 -8.84 -2.71 1.41
CA TYR A 67 -7.71 -1.87 1.03
C TYR A 67 -6.40 -2.42 1.60
N PHE A 68 -6.34 -2.77 2.89
CA PHE A 68 -5.14 -3.38 3.50
C PHE A 68 -4.72 -4.68 2.83
N VAL A 69 -5.67 -5.55 2.49
CA VAL A 69 -5.38 -6.78 1.74
C VAL A 69 -4.71 -6.46 0.40
N ALA A 70 -5.23 -5.49 -0.35
CA ALA A 70 -4.59 -5.07 -1.61
C ALA A 70 -3.17 -4.51 -1.42
N LEU A 71 -2.92 -3.79 -0.31
CA LEU A 71 -1.57 -3.30 0.01
C LEU A 71 -0.60 -4.44 0.33
N ILE A 72 -1.05 -5.44 1.09
CA ILE A 72 -0.24 -6.60 1.46
C ILE A 72 0.01 -7.48 0.24
N ASP A 73 -1.02 -7.77 -0.56
CA ASP A 73 -0.92 -8.56 -1.78
C ASP A 73 0.04 -7.93 -2.79
N ALA A 74 0.22 -6.61 -2.73
CA ALA A 74 1.17 -5.93 -3.60
C ALA A 74 2.62 -6.39 -3.42
N LEU A 75 2.96 -6.94 -2.25
CA LEU A 75 4.28 -7.53 -1.96
C LEU A 75 4.55 -8.79 -2.78
N ASN A 76 3.51 -9.52 -3.19
CA ASN A 76 3.65 -10.74 -3.98
C ASN A 76 4.03 -10.46 -5.44
N TYR A 77 4.01 -9.19 -5.87
CA TYR A 77 4.37 -8.78 -7.24
C TYR A 77 5.84 -8.36 -7.38
N LEU A 78 6.62 -8.53 -6.31
CA LEU A 78 8.05 -8.25 -6.25
C LEU A 78 8.80 -9.56 -6.36
N ASP A 79 9.68 -9.69 -7.36
CA ASP A 79 10.54 -10.86 -7.50
C ASP A 79 11.81 -10.63 -6.66
N TYR A 80 11.69 -10.99 -5.37
CA TYR A 80 12.78 -10.87 -4.40
C TYR A 80 13.94 -11.80 -4.70
N GLU A 81 13.70 -12.94 -5.32
CA GLU A 81 14.72 -13.95 -5.59
C GLU A 81 15.65 -13.52 -6.72
N ASN A 82 15.09 -12.89 -7.76
CA ASN A 82 15.87 -12.43 -8.90
C ASN A 82 16.26 -10.95 -8.80
N ASN A 83 15.82 -10.24 -7.76
CA ASN A 83 16.06 -8.80 -7.57
C ASN A 83 15.57 -7.98 -8.77
N VAL A 84 14.40 -8.37 -9.32
CA VAL A 84 13.78 -7.75 -10.51
C VAL A 84 12.34 -7.37 -10.18
N VAL A 85 11.84 -6.34 -10.85
CA VAL A 85 10.46 -5.91 -10.73
C VAL A 85 9.68 -6.42 -11.92
N ASN A 86 8.63 -7.21 -11.65
CA ASN A 86 7.68 -7.57 -12.70
C ASN A 86 6.76 -6.38 -12.99
N LYS A 87 7.13 -5.56 -13.98
CA LYS A 87 6.41 -4.31 -14.33
C LYS A 87 4.93 -4.51 -14.60
N LEU A 88 4.54 -5.62 -15.23
CA LEU A 88 3.14 -5.94 -15.51
C LEU A 88 2.37 -6.21 -14.22
N GLN A 89 2.97 -6.98 -13.30
CA GLN A 89 2.36 -7.26 -12.01
C GLN A 89 2.30 -6.01 -11.13
N VAL A 90 3.33 -5.15 -11.14
CA VAL A 90 3.30 -3.85 -10.47
C VAL A 90 2.21 -2.93 -11.01
N ALA A 91 2.06 -2.84 -12.33
CA ALA A 91 0.99 -2.04 -12.94
C ALA A 91 -0.40 -2.55 -12.50
N ARG A 92 -0.59 -3.88 -12.46
CA ARG A 92 -1.81 -4.50 -11.96
C ARG A 92 -2.04 -4.18 -10.48
N ALA A 93 -1.02 -4.30 -9.65
CA ALA A 93 -1.07 -3.97 -8.22
C ALA A 93 -1.53 -2.53 -8.00
N ARG A 94 -0.94 -1.59 -8.74
CA ARG A 94 -1.30 -0.16 -8.66
C ARG A 94 -2.76 0.09 -9.04
N SER A 95 -3.29 -0.62 -10.02
CA SER A 95 -4.71 -0.52 -10.37
C SER A 95 -5.59 -1.02 -9.22
N VAL A 96 -5.32 -2.22 -8.70
CA VAL A 96 -6.12 -2.82 -7.62
C VAL A 96 -6.07 -1.96 -6.36
N ILE A 97 -4.89 -1.50 -5.96
CA ILE A 97 -4.70 -0.58 -4.82
C ILE A 97 -5.54 0.68 -5.01
N ARG A 98 -5.49 1.29 -6.20
CA ARG A 98 -6.24 2.51 -6.50
C ARG A 98 -7.75 2.28 -6.44
N ASP A 99 -8.24 1.17 -6.97
CA ASP A 99 -9.65 0.85 -6.96
C ASP A 99 -10.14 0.64 -5.52
N ARG A 100 -9.38 -0.09 -4.69
CA ARG A 100 -9.72 -0.29 -3.27
C ARG A 100 -9.59 0.97 -2.43
N GLU A 101 -8.61 1.84 -2.71
CA GLU A 101 -8.49 3.16 -2.09
C GLU A 101 -9.75 4.00 -2.39
N MET A 102 -10.19 4.00 -3.65
CA MET A 102 -11.38 4.74 -4.06
C MET A 102 -12.65 4.21 -3.38
N ASP A 103 -12.82 2.89 -3.33
CA ASP A 103 -13.92 2.25 -2.59
C ASP A 103 -13.94 2.70 -1.12
N PHE A 104 -12.80 2.61 -0.43
CA PHE A 104 -12.68 3.05 0.95
C PHE A 104 -12.98 4.54 1.13
N MET A 105 -12.44 5.41 0.27
CA MET A 105 -12.68 6.86 0.37
C MET A 105 -14.14 7.23 0.10
N ASN A 106 -14.84 6.48 -0.76
CA ASN A 106 -16.27 6.66 -0.98
C ASN A 106 -17.08 6.32 0.29
N GLU A 107 -16.73 5.24 0.97
CA GLU A 107 -17.33 4.91 2.27
C GLU A 107 -17.03 6.00 3.30
N VAL A 108 -15.78 6.46 3.43
CA VAL A 108 -15.41 7.57 4.33
C VAL A 108 -16.26 8.82 4.07
N HIS A 109 -16.44 9.22 2.81
CA HIS A 109 -17.27 10.38 2.48
C HIS A 109 -18.75 10.19 2.84
N SER A 110 -19.25 8.95 2.84
CA SER A 110 -20.63 8.67 3.25
C SER A 110 -20.84 8.83 4.76
N TYR A 111 -19.80 8.62 5.57
CA TYR A 111 -19.85 8.77 7.04
C TYR A 111 -19.61 10.20 7.53
N ILE A 112 -19.00 11.07 6.71
CA ILE A 112 -18.68 12.47 7.05
C ILE A 112 -19.80 13.45 6.61
N ARG A 113 -20.78 12.97 5.83
CA ARG A 113 -21.99 13.72 5.46
C ARG A 113 -23.02 13.74 6.57
#